data_AF-A0A821DW38-F1
#
_entry.id   AF-A0A821DW38-F1
#
_cell.length_a   1.000
_cell.length_b   1.000
_cell.length_c   1.000
_cell.angle_alpha   90.00
_cell.angle_beta   90.00
_cell.angle_gamma   90.00
#
_symmetry.space_group_name_H-M   'P 1'
#
loop_
_entity.id
_entity.type
_entity.pdbx_description
1 polymer ?
#
loop_
_entity_poly.entity_id
_entity_poly.type
_entity_poly.pdbx_seq_one_letter_code
_entity_poly.pdbx_strand_id
1 'polypeptide(L)'
;GKSQVIDRLLVALVDQDDQVRWSSSRALGAMGEKAATNQVTDGLVVALGDQNGCVRMNACSALGAMGEKAATRQVIDPLVVALGGLAEGIPST
;
A
#
# COMPACT_ATOMS: atom_id res chain seq x y z
N GLY A 1 -12.35 16.55 8.85
CA GLY A 1 -11.39 16.22 9.94
C GLY A 1 -10.46 15.08 9.51
N LYS A 2 -9.39 14.78 10.25
CA LYS A 2 -8.36 13.77 9.87
C LYS A 2 -8.95 12.42 9.41
N SER A 3 -10.02 11.94 10.06
CA SER A 3 -10.73 10.71 9.67
C SER A 3 -11.27 10.78 8.24
N GLN A 4 -11.94 11.87 7.88
CA GLN A 4 -12.53 12.06 6.55
C GLN A 4 -11.48 12.07 5.43
N VAL A 5 -10.25 12.52 5.72
CA VAL A 5 -9.15 12.47 4.75
C VAL A 5 -8.72 11.02 4.54
N ILE A 6 -8.56 10.25 5.61
CA ILE A 6 -8.22 8.83 5.54
C ILE A 6 -9.29 8.06 4.77
N ASP A 7 -10.57 8.28 5.06
CA ASP A 7 -11.67 7.60 4.38
C ASP A 7 -11.65 7.85 2.85
N ARG A 8 -11.36 9.09 2.44
CA ARG A 8 -11.25 9.44 1.01
C ARG A 8 -10.05 8.80 0.34
N LEU A 9 -8.91 8.72 1.03
CA LEU A 9 -7.73 8.02 0.54
C LEU A 9 -7.99 6.51 0.42
N LEU A 10 -8.67 5.91 1.38
CA LEU A 10 -9.06 4.49 1.31
C LEU A 10 -9.95 4.20 0.10
N VAL A 11 -10.91 5.06 -0.21
CA VAL A 11 -11.69 4.94 -1.45
C VAL A 11 -10.82 5.09 -2.70
N ALA A 12 -9.88 6.04 -2.68
CA ALA A 12 -8.96 6.27 -3.80
C ALA A 12 -7.96 5.11 -4.03
N LEU A 13 -7.72 4.23 -3.05
CA LEU A 13 -6.88 3.04 -3.23
C LEU A 13 -7.47 2.01 -4.20
N VAL A 14 -8.77 2.10 -4.51
CA VAL A 14 -9.46 1.19 -5.44
C VAL A 14 -10.04 1.93 -6.65
N ASP A 15 -9.55 3.15 -6.91
CA ASP A 15 -9.94 3.93 -8.09
C ASP A 15 -9.55 3.20 -9.39
N GLN A 16 -10.26 3.48 -10.48
CA GLN A 16 -9.95 2.89 -11.78
C GLN A 16 -8.62 3.41 -12.33
N ASP A 17 -8.28 4.67 -12.03
CA ASP A 17 -7.03 5.31 -12.44
C ASP A 17 -5.86 4.89 -11.53
N ASP A 18 -4.81 4.33 -12.11
CA ASP A 18 -3.62 3.87 -11.39
C ASP A 18 -2.83 5.02 -10.75
N GLN A 19 -2.87 6.23 -11.31
CA GLN A 19 -2.25 7.42 -10.73
C GLN A 19 -2.99 7.88 -9.48
N VAL A 20 -4.31 7.73 -9.44
CA VAL A 20 -5.13 8.01 -8.26
C VAL A 20 -4.80 7.01 -7.15
N ARG A 21 -4.76 5.70 -7.47
CA ARG A 21 -4.36 4.66 -6.52
C ARG A 21 -2.95 4.88 -5.99
N TRP A 22 -1.99 5.15 -6.89
CA TRP A 22 -0.60 5.45 -6.54
C TRP A 22 -0.48 6.66 -5.60
N SER A 23 -1.18 7.75 -5.93
CA SER A 23 -1.18 8.98 -5.13
C SER A 23 -1.77 8.73 -3.74
N SER A 24 -2.81 7.89 -3.66
CA SER A 24 -3.42 7.53 -2.39
C SER A 24 -2.47 6.73 -1.49
N SER A 25 -1.86 5.66 -2.03
CA SER A 25 -0.85 4.88 -1.29
C SER A 25 0.29 5.76 -0.79
N ARG A 26 0.79 6.68 -1.64
CA ARG A 26 1.84 7.63 -1.28
C ARG A 26 1.43 8.53 -0.13
N ALA A 27 0.24 9.11 -0.20
CA ALA A 27 -0.28 10.02 0.81
C ALA A 27 -0.44 9.32 2.16
N LEU A 28 -1.02 8.11 2.17
CA LEU A 28 -1.16 7.29 3.39
C LEU A 28 0.21 6.96 3.99
N GLY A 29 1.20 6.59 3.17
CA GLY A 29 2.57 6.37 3.62
C GLY A 29 3.23 7.62 4.23
N ALA A 30 3.02 8.78 3.62
CA ALA A 30 3.55 10.06 4.13
C ALA A 30 2.94 10.49 5.47
N MET A 31 1.75 10.00 5.81
CA MET A 31 1.16 10.20 7.15
C MET A 31 1.85 9.33 8.22
N GLY A 32 2.60 8.32 7.80
CA GLY A 32 3.44 7.45 8.61
C GLY A 32 2.68 6.69 9.69
N GLU A 33 3.39 6.33 10.75
CA GLU A 33 2.89 5.54 11.88
C GLU A 33 1.59 6.09 12.50
N LYS A 34 1.33 7.41 12.43
CA LYS A 34 0.11 8.05 12.96
C LYS A 34 -1.17 7.71 12.17
N ALA A 35 -1.04 7.09 11.00
CA ALA A 35 -2.15 6.62 10.17
C ALA A 35 -2.27 5.09 10.15
N ALA A 36 -1.36 4.36 10.81
CA ALA A 36 -1.29 2.89 10.85
C ALA A 36 -2.44 2.28 11.67
N THR A 37 -3.66 2.44 11.16
CA THR A 37 -4.87 1.79 11.66
C THR A 37 -5.16 0.56 10.83
N ASN A 38 -5.92 -0.40 11.36
CA ASN A 38 -6.26 -1.64 10.64
C ASN A 38 -6.87 -1.35 9.26
N GLN A 39 -7.79 -0.39 9.15
CA GLN A 39 -8.40 -0.04 7.87
C GLN A 39 -7.38 0.46 6.84
N VAL A 40 -6.38 1.22 7.27
CA VAL A 40 -5.32 1.74 6.42
C VAL A 40 -4.37 0.63 6.00
N THR A 41 -3.96 -0.24 6.92
CA THR A 41 -3.11 -1.37 6.60
C THR A 41 -3.81 -2.36 5.68
N ASP A 42 -5.10 -2.63 5.89
CA ASP A 42 -5.91 -3.53 5.04
C ASP A 42 -6.04 -2.97 3.62
N GLY A 43 -6.33 -1.67 3.49
CA GLY A 43 -6.37 -1.00 2.18
C GLY A 43 -5.05 -1.07 1.45
N LEU A 44 -3.93 -0.84 2.14
CA LEU A 44 -2.60 -0.95 1.54
C LEU A 44 -2.23 -2.40 1.20
N VAL A 45 -2.66 -3.39 1.98
CA VAL A 45 -2.49 -4.82 1.65
C VAL A 45 -3.23 -5.17 0.36
N VAL A 46 -4.43 -4.63 0.13
CA VAL A 46 -5.11 -4.79 -1.16
C VAL A 46 -4.27 -4.19 -2.30
N ALA A 47 -3.68 -3.01 -2.09
CA ALA A 47 -2.82 -2.35 -3.08
C ALA A 47 -1.49 -3.09 -3.34
N LEU A 48 -1.05 -4.01 -2.47
CA LEU A 48 0.07 -4.92 -2.77
C LEU A 48 -0.26 -5.89 -3.91
N GLY A 49 -1.54 -6.19 -4.12
CA GLY A 49 -2.04 -7.03 -5.22
C GLY A 49 -2.37 -6.25 -6.50
N ASP A 50 -2.05 -4.96 -6.57
CA ASP A 50 -2.43 -4.12 -7.71
C ASP A 50 -1.79 -4.61 -9.03
N GLN A 51 -2.51 -4.49 -10.13
CA GLN A 51 -1.99 -4.79 -11.46
C GLN A 51 -0.80 -3.90 -11.86
N ASN A 52 -0.79 -2.64 -11.40
CA ASN A 52 0.27 -1.69 -11.70
C ASN A 52 1.44 -1.83 -10.70
N GLY A 53 2.64 -2.07 -11.23
CA GLY A 53 3.85 -2.26 -10.42
C GLY A 53 4.24 -1.04 -9.57
N CYS A 54 3.98 0.19 -10.04
CA CYS A 54 4.24 1.39 -9.27
C CYS A 54 3.31 1.51 -8.06
N VAL A 55 2.04 1.10 -8.19
CA VAL A 55 1.08 1.06 -7.07
C VAL A 55 1.53 0.04 -6.04
N ARG A 56 1.91 -1.17 -6.46
CA ARG A 56 2.44 -2.22 -5.56
C ARG A 56 3.68 -1.74 -4.80
N MET A 57 4.66 -1.17 -5.50
CA MET A 57 5.89 -0.65 -4.89
C MET A 57 5.58 0.42 -3.84
N ASN A 58 4.67 1.36 -4.14
CA ASN A 58 4.28 2.39 -3.19
C ASN A 58 3.50 1.85 -1.99
N ALA A 59 2.66 0.83 -2.18
CA ALA A 59 1.98 0.17 -1.07
C ALA A 59 3.00 -0.49 -0.12
N CYS A 60 4.02 -1.17 -0.65
CA CYS A 60 5.16 -1.66 0.13
C CYS A 60 5.85 -0.53 0.91
N SER A 61 6.21 0.57 0.23
CA SER A 61 6.87 1.70 0.89
C SER A 61 6.00 2.36 1.95
N ALA A 62 4.69 2.47 1.72
CA ALA A 62 3.74 3.05 2.67
C ALA A 62 3.60 2.21 3.94
N LEU A 63 3.49 0.89 3.79
CA LEU A 63 3.48 -0.05 4.93
C LEU A 63 4.81 0.01 5.70
N GLY A 64 5.94 0.16 5.02
CA GLY A 64 7.24 0.38 5.66
C GLY A 64 7.31 1.70 6.44
N ALA A 65 6.77 2.79 5.89
CA ALA A 65 6.72 4.10 6.55
C ALA A 65 5.80 4.13 7.79
N MET A 66 4.88 3.16 7.90
CA MET A 66 4.04 2.97 9.08
C MET A 66 4.74 2.23 10.22
N GLY A 67 5.91 1.64 9.97
CA GLY A 67 6.77 1.03 10.97
C GLY A 67 6.13 -0.14 11.71
N GLU A 68 6.53 -0.35 12.96
CA GLU A 68 6.11 -1.49 13.79
C GLU A 68 4.58 -1.58 13.96
N LYS A 69 3.85 -0.46 13.89
CA LYS A 69 2.38 -0.48 13.98
C LYS A 69 1.71 -1.20 12.81
N ALA A 70 2.35 -1.23 11.64
CA ALA A 70 1.85 -2.01 10.51
C ALA A 70 2.40 -3.45 10.50
N ALA A 71 3.34 -3.82 11.37
CA ALA A 71 4.02 -5.12 11.38
C ALA A 71 3.17 -6.26 11.97
N THR A 72 1.94 -6.41 11.47
CA THR A 72 1.06 -7.54 11.79
C THR A 72 1.29 -8.69 10.81
N ARG A 73 0.92 -9.92 11.17
CA ARG A 73 0.97 -11.06 10.23
C ARG A 73 0.20 -10.81 8.94
N GLN A 74 -0.96 -10.16 9.04
CA GLN A 74 -1.82 -9.83 7.90
C GLN A 74 -1.15 -8.88 6.91
N VAL A 75 -0.13 -8.14 7.34
CA VAL A 75 0.67 -7.25 6.48
C VAL A 75 1.96 -7.94 6.03
N ILE A 76 2.64 -8.65 6.95
CA ILE A 76 3.93 -9.29 6.67
C ILE A 76 3.79 -10.41 5.63
N ASP A 77 2.78 -11.27 5.75
CA ASP A 77 2.65 -12.42 4.83
C ASP A 77 2.43 -11.94 3.37
N PRO A 78 1.52 -10.98 3.09
CA PRO A 78 1.40 -10.39 1.75
C PRO A 78 2.65 -9.61 1.28
N LEU A 79 3.35 -8.92 2.19
CA LEU A 79 4.60 -8.22 1.84
C LEU A 79 5.69 -9.21 1.38
N VAL A 80 5.84 -10.34 2.07
CA VAL A 80 6.79 -11.38 1.67
C VAL A 80 6.47 -11.91 0.29
N VAL A 81 5.19 -12.15 -0.01
CA VAL A 81 4.74 -12.59 -1.34
C VAL A 81 5.02 -11.51 -2.39
N ALA A 82 4.69 -10.24 -2.10
CA ALA A 82 4.89 -9.12 -3.02
C ALA A 82 6.38 -8.87 -3.34
N LEU A 83 7.26 -9.09 -2.36
CA LEU A 83 8.72 -8.98 -2.52
C LEU A 83 9.33 -10.21 -3.21
N GLY A 84 8.81 -11.41 -2.92
CA GLY A 84 9.25 -12.67 -3.53
C GLY A 84 8.83 -12.82 -4.99
N GLY A 85 7.69 -12.24 -5.38
CA GLY A 85 7.18 -12.25 -6.75
C GLY A 85 7.94 -11.37 -7.75
N LEU A 86 8.94 -10.61 -7.32
CA LEU A 86 9.77 -9.77 -8.20
C LEU A 86 10.81 -10.56 -9.03
N ALA A 87 10.96 -11.88 -8.82
CA ALA A 87 11.91 -12.70 -9.56
C ALA A 87 11.39 -13.31 -10.87
N GLU A 88 10.07 -13.33 -11.12
CA GLU A 88 9.45 -14.08 -12.22
C GLU A 88 9.00 -13.23 -13.43
N GLY A 89 9.52 -12.00 -13.60
CA GLY A 89 8.93 -11.08 -14.57
C GLY A 89 9.80 -9.97 -15.15
N ILE A 90 11.13 -10.05 -15.07
CA ILE A 90 11.98 -9.16 -15.87
C ILE A 90 12.37 -9.93 -17.15
N PRO A 91 11.70 -9.73 -18.30
CA PRO A 91 12.27 -10.18 -19.56
C PRO A 91 13.60 -9.43 -19.75
N SER A 92 14.69 -10.20 -19.76
CA SER A 92 16.01 -9.70 -20.09
C SER A 92 15.97 -9.14 -21.50
N THR A 93 16.10 -7.82 -21.64
CA THR A 93 16.64 -7.22 -22.86
C THR A 93 18.13 -7.49 -22.94
#